data_AF-A0A9N9NP87-F1
#
_entry.id   AF-A0A9N9NP87-F1
#
_cell.length_a   1.000
_cell.length_b   1.000
_cell.length_c   1.000
_cell.angle_alpha   90.00
_cell.angle_beta   90.00
_cell.angle_gamma   90.00
#
_symmetry.space_group_name_H-M   'P 1'
#
loop_
_entity.id
_entity.type
_entity.pdbx_description
1 polymer ?
#
loop_
_entity_poly.entity_id
_entity_poly.type
_entity_poly.pdbx_seq_one_letter_code
_entity_poly.pdbx_strand_id
1 'polypeptide(L)'
;DIEQVSNDRYKINGNNHQVNVSVRITELPIRVWTQNYKESLELWISGTDKCQAGSSYEYKEDHTTTTVDFMVKLSQTSLRDSLEEGLEKPFKMSTTIGTSNM
;
A
#
# COMPACT_ATOMS: atom_id res chain seq x y z
N ASP A 1 7.28 5.87 -8.23
CA ASP A 1 7.68 5.78 -9.64
C ASP A 1 6.50 6.11 -10.55
N ILE A 2 6.73 6.69 -11.73
CA ILE A 2 5.66 7.00 -12.70
C ILE A 2 6.04 6.37 -14.04
N GLU A 3 5.26 5.36 -14.44
CA GLU A 3 5.46 4.60 -15.67
C GLU A 3 4.38 4.94 -16.70
N GLN A 4 4.77 5.28 -17.93
CA GLN A 4 3.82 5.48 -19.01
C GLN A 4 3.39 4.13 -19.60
N VAL A 5 2.13 3.74 -19.38
CA VAL A 5 1.57 2.47 -19.86
C VAL A 5 0.94 2.64 -21.25
N SER A 6 0.44 3.83 -21.56
CA SER A 6 -0.10 4.16 -22.88
C SER A 6 0.04 5.65 -23.16
N ASN A 7 -0.24 6.05 -24.40
CA ASN A 7 -0.09 7.44 -24.87
C ASN A 7 -0.82 8.48 -23.99
N ASP A 8 -1.80 8.02 -23.21
CA ASP A 8 -2.59 8.84 -22.32
C ASP A 8 -2.73 8.27 -20.89
N ARG A 9 -2.09 7.13 -20.60
CA ARG A 9 -2.22 6.47 -19.29
C ARG A 9 -0.87 6.36 -18.60
N TYR A 10 -0.84 6.88 -17.38
CA TYR A 10 0.30 6.84 -16.48
C TYR A 10 -0.05 5.97 -15.30
N LYS A 11 0.81 5.02 -14.97
CA LYS A 11 0.77 4.25 -13.76
C LYS A 11 1.71 4.92 -12.75
N ILE A 12 1.21 5.18 -11.57
CA ILE A 12 1.93 5.82 -10.48
C ILE A 12 2.02 4.80 -9.37
N ASN A 13 3.25 4.43 -9.03
CA ASN A 13 3.55 3.48 -7.98
C ASN A 13 4.11 4.26 -6.79
N GLY A 14 3.52 4.05 -5.62
CA GLY A 14 4.11 4.43 -4.34
C GLY A 14 5.37 3.62 -4.06
N ASN A 15 6.10 4.01 -3.03
CA ASN A 15 7.30 3.31 -2.59
C ASN A 15 7.01 2.50 -1.34
N ASN A 16 7.29 1.19 -1.43
CA ASN A 16 7.21 0.27 -0.32
C ASN A 16 8.48 -0.61 -0.31
N HIS A 17 8.95 -0.89 0.90
CA HIS A 17 10.14 -1.67 1.16
C HIS A 17 9.81 -2.76 2.18
N GLN A 18 10.10 -4.01 1.83
CA GLN A 18 10.04 -5.10 2.81
C GLN A 18 11.23 -5.01 3.79
N VAL A 19 10.92 -5.15 5.07
CA VAL A 19 11.88 -5.16 6.19
C VAL A 19 11.60 -6.42 7.02
N ASN A 20 12.25 -7.53 6.65
CA ASN A 20 12.06 -8.86 7.25
C ASN A 20 10.59 -9.32 7.24
N VAL A 21 9.91 -9.23 8.39
CA VAL A 21 8.50 -9.61 8.58
C VAL A 21 7.54 -8.41 8.48
N SER A 22 8.09 -7.22 8.26
CA SER A 22 7.35 -5.95 8.19
C SER A 22 7.47 -5.35 6.79
N VAL A 23 6.49 -4.56 6.39
CA VAL A 23 6.49 -3.78 5.16
C VAL A 23 6.50 -2.31 5.55
N ARG A 24 7.47 -1.56 5.07
CA ARG A 24 7.60 -0.13 5.28
C ARG A 24 7.15 0.62 4.03
N ILE A 25 6.18 1.49 4.17
CA ILE A 25 5.62 2.31 3.12
C ILE A 25 6.12 3.72 3.36
N THR A 26 6.91 4.25 2.43
CA THR A 26 7.53 5.58 2.57
C THR A 26 6.92 6.61 1.62
N GLU A 27 6.13 6.18 0.64
CA GLU A 27 5.51 7.08 -0.33
C GLU A 27 4.19 6.49 -0.80
N LEU A 28 3.11 7.27 -0.72
CA LEU A 28 1.80 6.89 -1.24
C LEU A 28 1.65 7.34 -2.70
N PRO A 29 0.86 6.62 -3.52
CA PRO A 29 0.56 7.07 -4.88
C PRO A 29 -0.14 8.43 -4.88
N ILE A 30 0.10 9.19 -5.95
CA ILE A 30 -0.45 10.54 -6.13
C ILE A 30 -2.00 10.50 -6.01
N ARG A 31 -2.56 11.51 -5.32
CA ARG A 31 -4.00 11.64 -4.94
C ARG A 31 -4.47 10.74 -3.79
N VAL A 32 -3.58 9.99 -3.14
CA VAL A 32 -3.94 9.27 -1.91
C VAL A 32 -3.56 10.09 -0.70
N TRP A 33 -4.55 10.45 0.11
CA TRP A 33 -4.33 11.11 1.39
C TRP A 33 -3.90 10.11 2.45
N THR A 34 -2.94 10.51 3.29
CA THR A 34 -2.44 9.73 4.43
C THR A 34 -3.57 9.24 5.33
N GLN A 35 -4.56 10.09 5.59
CA GLN A 35 -5.73 9.74 6.40
C GLN A 35 -6.60 8.65 5.73
N ASN A 36 -6.97 8.82 4.46
CA ASN A 36 -7.75 7.82 3.73
C ASN A 36 -7.01 6.48 3.63
N TYR A 37 -5.68 6.54 3.51
CA TYR A 37 -4.83 5.34 3.49
C TYR A 37 -4.82 4.62 4.84
N LYS A 38 -4.72 5.38 5.93
CA LYS A 38 -4.83 4.86 7.30
C LYS A 38 -6.16 4.14 7.52
N GLU A 39 -7.29 4.77 7.17
CA GLU A 39 -8.61 4.16 7.33
C GLU A 39 -8.72 2.85 6.51
N SER A 40 -8.12 2.83 5.32
CA SER A 40 -8.06 1.61 4.49
C SER A 40 -7.20 0.52 5.13
N LEU A 41 -6.05 0.87 5.71
CA LEU A 41 -5.19 -0.05 6.47
C LEU A 41 -5.93 -0.61 7.68
N GLU A 42 -6.59 0.22 8.48
CA GLU A 42 -7.36 -0.22 9.64
C GLU A 42 -8.49 -1.17 9.23
N LEU A 43 -9.14 -0.92 8.10
CA LEU A 43 -10.15 -1.83 7.55
C LEU A 43 -9.54 -3.18 7.10
N TRP A 44 -8.36 -3.17 6.48
CA TRP A 44 -7.67 -4.41 6.09
C TRP A 44 -7.22 -5.23 7.31
N ILE A 45 -6.81 -4.54 8.37
CA ILE A 45 -6.39 -5.15 9.63
C ILE A 45 -7.58 -5.66 10.46
N SER A 46 -8.67 -4.88 10.50
CA SER A 46 -9.88 -5.20 11.27
C SER A 46 -10.82 -6.17 10.57
N GLY A 47 -10.63 -6.40 9.26
CA GLY A 47 -11.21 -7.53 8.53
C GLY A 47 -12.42 -7.19 7.66
N THR A 48 -12.28 -7.42 6.35
CA THR A 48 -13.38 -7.85 5.48
C THR A 48 -13.06 -9.26 4.99
N ASP A 49 -13.58 -10.26 5.70
CA ASP A 49 -13.99 -11.64 5.33
C ASP A 49 -13.23 -12.50 4.28
N LYS A 50 -12.26 -11.99 3.50
CA LYS A 50 -11.51 -12.75 2.48
C LYS A 50 -9.99 -12.80 2.68
N CYS A 51 -9.43 -12.04 3.62
CA CYS A 51 -8.08 -12.26 4.12
C CYS A 51 -8.20 -12.71 5.58
N GLN A 52 -7.78 -13.94 5.82
CA GLN A 52 -8.03 -14.74 7.03
C GLN A 52 -7.97 -13.94 8.34
N ALA A 53 -9.10 -13.97 9.04
CA ALA A 53 -9.17 -13.78 10.48
C ALA A 53 -8.08 -14.61 11.17
N GLY A 54 -7.01 -13.97 11.65
CA GLY A 54 -5.95 -14.65 12.39
C GLY A 54 -4.53 -14.09 12.22
N SER A 55 -4.28 -13.17 11.30
CA SER A 55 -2.99 -12.48 11.25
C SER A 55 -3.05 -11.25 12.17
N SER A 56 -2.30 -11.27 13.27
CA SER A 56 -2.06 -10.07 14.08
C SER A 56 -1.26 -9.07 13.25
N TYR A 57 -1.97 -8.28 12.45
CA TYR A 57 -1.39 -7.20 11.69
C TYR A 57 -1.21 -6.00 12.63
N GLU A 58 0.03 -5.75 13.06
CA GLU A 58 0.35 -4.55 13.82
C GLU A 58 0.87 -3.50 12.85
N TYR A 59 0.29 -2.31 12.82
CA TYR A 59 0.85 -1.20 12.06
C TYR A 59 1.35 -0.10 13.01
N LYS A 60 2.46 0.52 12.63
CA LYS A 60 3.03 1.69 13.28
C LYS A 60 3.04 2.82 12.26
N GLU A 61 2.43 3.93 12.62
CA GLU A 61 2.44 5.15 11.82
C GLU A 61 3.51 6.10 12.34
N ASP A 62 4.39 6.54 11.45
CA ASP A 62 5.46 7.52 11.73
C ASP A 62 5.35 8.64 10.68
N HIS A 63 4.13 9.15 10.48
CA HIS A 63 3.88 10.22 9.52
C HIS A 63 4.17 11.59 10.14
N THR A 64 4.76 12.47 9.34
CA THR A 64 4.87 13.90 9.68
C THR A 64 3.91 14.71 8.81
N THR A 65 3.87 16.03 9.00
CA THR A 65 3.03 16.92 8.20
C THR A 65 3.39 16.91 6.71
N THR A 66 4.61 16.46 6.36
CA THR A 66 5.15 16.50 4.99
C THR A 66 5.62 15.14 4.46
N THR A 67 5.81 14.13 5.32
CA THR A 67 6.27 12.80 4.89
C THR A 67 5.38 11.69 5.41
N VAL A 68 5.23 10.64 4.60
CA VAL A 68 4.46 9.45 4.97
C VAL A 68 5.41 8.31 5.32
N ASP A 69 5.25 7.73 6.51
CA ASP A 69 5.93 6.50 6.89
C ASP A 69 4.94 5.58 7.62
N PHE A 70 4.67 4.42 7.04
CA PHE A 70 3.87 3.39 7.68
C PHE A 70 4.65 2.09 7.73
N MET A 71 4.79 1.52 8.91
CA MET A 71 5.40 0.21 9.13
C MET A 71 4.33 -0.80 9.51
N VAL A 72 4.01 -1.70 8.59
CA VAL A 72 3.01 -2.75 8.78
C VAL A 72 3.71 -4.07 9.04
N LYS A 73 3.60 -4.62 10.24
CA LYS A 73 4.01 -5.98 10.58
C LYS A 73 2.95 -6.96 10.14
N LEU A 74 3.38 -7.97 9.39
CA LEU A 74 2.53 -9.06 8.92
C LEU A 74 3.04 -10.37 9.53
N SER A 75 2.15 -11.35 9.68
CA SER A 75 2.57 -12.74 9.97
C SER A 75 3.36 -13.31 8.80
N GLN A 76 4.32 -14.19 9.09
CA GLN A 76 5.23 -14.76 8.10
C GLN A 76 4.52 -15.46 6.92
N THR A 77 3.37 -16.08 7.19
CA THR A 77 2.50 -16.68 6.17
C THR A 77 1.92 -15.59 5.25
N SER A 78 1.26 -14.59 5.84
CA SER A 78 0.60 -13.52 5.09
C SER A 78 1.58 -12.63 4.31
N LEU A 79 2.80 -12.47 4.82
CA LEU A 79 3.87 -11.80 4.10
C LEU A 79 4.29 -12.60 2.85
N ARG A 80 4.38 -13.94 2.93
CA ARG A 80 4.71 -14.78 1.77
C ARG A 80 3.62 -14.70 0.70
N ASP A 81 2.35 -14.82 1.09
CA ASP A 81 1.22 -14.62 0.16
C ASP A 81 1.28 -13.23 -0.50
N SER A 82 1.56 -12.18 0.29
CA SER A 82 1.66 -10.81 -0.24
C SER A 82 2.88 -10.61 -1.15
N LEU A 83 3.98 -11.31 -0.91
CA LEU A 83 5.17 -11.31 -1.77
C LEU A 83 4.92 -12.05 -3.08
N GLU A 84 4.17 -13.16 -3.02
CA GLU A 84 3.82 -13.97 -4.18
C GLU A 84 2.81 -13.25 -5.09
N GLU A 85 1.84 -12.54 -4.50
CA GLU A 85 0.88 -11.71 -5.23
C GLU A 85 1.47 -10.34 -5.68
N GLY A 86 2.52 -9.91 -4.98
CA GLY A 86 3.22 -8.63 -5.13
C GLY A 86 2.64 -7.56 -4.20
N LEU A 87 3.48 -6.99 -3.31
CA LEU A 87 3.12 -6.01 -2.27
C LEU A 87 2.35 -4.79 -2.79
N GLU A 88 2.47 -4.48 -4.08
CA GLU A 88 1.81 -3.34 -4.70
C GLU A 88 0.29 -3.46 -4.77
N LYS A 89 -0.24 -4.69 -4.92
CA LYS A 89 -1.68 -4.97 -5.03
C LYS A 89 -2.42 -4.94 -3.69
N PRO A 90 -2.03 -5.70 -2.65
CA PRO A 90 -2.75 -5.72 -1.38
C PRO A 90 -2.70 -4.37 -0.69
N PHE A 91 -1.59 -3.64 -0.82
CA PHE A 91 -1.43 -2.32 -0.22
C PHE A 91 -1.92 -1.17 -1.11
N LYS A 92 -2.50 -1.44 -2.28
CA LYS A 92 -2.96 -0.44 -3.26
C LYS A 92 -1.93 0.67 -3.54
N MET A 93 -0.66 0.28 -3.68
CA MET A 93 0.43 1.24 -3.95
C MET A 93 0.47 1.69 -5.40
N SER A 94 -0.30 1.08 -6.29
CA SER A 94 -0.38 1.48 -7.70
C SER A 94 -1.71 2.17 -7.99
N THR A 95 -1.65 3.36 -8.60
CA THR A 95 -2.81 4.04 -9.17
C THR A 95 -2.56 4.33 -10.64
N THR A 96 -3.61 4.39 -11.46
CA THR A 96 -3.49 4.73 -12.88
C THR A 96 -4.24 6.02 -13.14
N ILE A 97 -3.57 7.00 -13.71
CA ILE A 97 -4.14 8.28 -14.12
C ILE A 97 -4.21 8.30 -15.65
N GLY A 98 -5.40 8.56 -16.19
CA GLY A 98 -5.61 8.85 -17.61
C GLY A 98 -5.66 10.35 -17.84
N THR A 99 -5.06 10.83 -18.93
CA THR A 99 -5.07 12.24 -19.35
C THR A 99 -6.04 12.52 -20.52
N SER A 100 -6.94 11.57 -20.84
CA SER A 100 -7.65 11.51 -22.14
C SER A 100 -8.66 12.62 -22.32
N ASN A 101 -9.02 13.27 -21.22
CA ASN A 101 -9.92 14.40 -21.16
C ASN A 101 -9.14 15.64 -20.70
N MET A 102 -8.13 15.98 -21.51
CA MET A 102 -7.53 17.31 -21.52
C MET A 102 -8.36 18.26 -22.39
#